data_AF-A0A3L7UER0-F1
#
_entry.id   AF-A0A3L7UER0-F1
#
_cell.length_a   1.000
_cell.length_b   1.000
_cell.length_c   1.000
_cell.angle_alpha   90.00
_cell.angle_beta   90.00
_cell.angle_gamma   90.00
#
_symmetry.space_group_name_H-M   'P 1'
#
loop_
_entity.id
_entity.type
_entity.pdbx_description
1 polymer ?
#
loop_
_entity_poly.entity_id
_entity_poly.type
_entity_poly.pdbx_seq_one_letter_code
_entity_poly.pdbx_strand_id
1 'polypeptide(L)'
;MPNVSVSLNADNQIEVHVGSESRAGECYYLGLQPNSENYEFLPVVGAIQLVGEWIRLLIELKDGQQMFVPFDFSDESTRWLTMLRDGRDVTIVFGWAPVEGWLISPRDLSKYAFGLPSFMPDEPLLPQTFYLPLVLSNLRQSLANLTAQTSHSEILRCSKNY
;
A
#
# COMPACT_ATOMS: atom_id res chain seq x y z
N MET A 1 -12.52 -14.02 -5.22
CA MET A 1 -11.68 -13.18 -4.35
C MET A 1 -10.80 -12.31 -5.23
N PRO A 2 -10.56 -11.03 -4.87
CA PRO A 2 -9.63 -10.19 -5.61
C PRO A 2 -8.22 -10.79 -5.55
N ASN A 3 -7.44 -10.62 -6.62
CA ASN A 3 -6.06 -11.11 -6.68
C ASN A 3 -5.14 -10.27 -5.78
N VAL A 4 -5.41 -8.97 -5.71
CA VAL A 4 -4.73 -8.04 -4.81
C VAL A 4 -5.75 -7.04 -4.31
N SER A 5 -5.81 -6.79 -3.00
CA SER A 5 -6.63 -5.72 -2.45
C SER A 5 -5.97 -5.08 -1.24
N VAL A 6 -6.23 -3.79 -1.08
CA VAL A 6 -5.83 -2.99 0.08
C VAL A 6 -7.08 -2.44 0.76
N SER A 7 -7.12 -2.49 2.09
CA SER A 7 -8.19 -1.94 2.93
C SER A 7 -7.64 -1.41 4.25
N LEU A 8 -8.47 -0.70 5.01
CA LEU A 8 -8.25 -0.45 6.42
C LEU A 8 -9.20 -1.33 7.25
N ASN A 9 -8.69 -1.93 8.31
CA ASN A 9 -9.51 -2.70 9.25
C ASN A 9 -10.08 -1.82 10.36
N ALA A 10 -10.81 -2.42 11.31
CA ALA A 10 -11.47 -1.71 12.40
C ALA A 10 -10.49 -0.98 13.34
N ASP A 11 -9.24 -1.46 13.41
CA ASP A 11 -8.16 -0.88 14.21
C ASP A 11 -7.35 0.17 13.43
N ASN A 12 -7.86 0.58 12.25
CA ASN A 12 -7.19 1.44 11.27
C ASN A 12 -5.89 0.88 10.70
N GLN A 13 -5.54 -0.38 10.91
CA GLN A 13 -4.38 -0.98 10.26
C GLN A 13 -4.65 -1.19 8.77
N ILE A 14 -3.60 -1.07 7.98
CA ILE A 14 -3.67 -1.37 6.55
C ILE A 14 -3.59 -2.87 6.37
N GLU A 15 -4.55 -3.43 5.65
CA GLU A 15 -4.58 -4.84 5.28
C GLU A 15 -4.30 -4.98 3.79
N VAL A 16 -3.33 -5.82 3.47
CA VAL A 16 -2.93 -6.13 2.10
C VAL A 16 -3.16 -7.61 1.85
N HIS A 17 -4.09 -7.90 0.95
CA HIS A 17 -4.38 -9.25 0.47
C HIS A 17 -3.69 -9.45 -0.88
N VAL A 18 -2.95 -10.54 -1.02
CA VAL A 18 -2.41 -11.06 -2.29
C VAL A 18 -2.80 -12.53 -2.42
N GLY A 19 -3.72 -12.84 -3.33
CA GLY A 19 -4.23 -14.20 -3.63
C GLY A 19 -4.75 -14.98 -2.43
N SER A 20 -3.95 -15.89 -1.87
CA SER A 20 -4.33 -16.65 -0.66
C SER A 20 -3.81 -16.04 0.65
N GLU A 21 -2.92 -15.06 0.56
CA GLU A 21 -2.21 -14.48 1.71
C GLU A 21 -2.77 -13.10 2.05
N SER A 22 -2.85 -12.80 3.35
CA SER A 22 -3.11 -11.44 3.83
C SER A 22 -2.12 -11.07 4.93
N ARG A 23 -1.76 -9.80 5.00
CA ARG A 23 -0.94 -9.21 6.06
C ARG A 23 -1.55 -7.88 6.49
N ALA A 24 -1.67 -7.70 7.80
CA ALA A 24 -1.95 -6.39 8.39
C ALA A 24 -0.60 -5.68 8.66
N GLY A 25 -0.60 -4.36 8.53
CA GLY A 25 0.55 -3.50 8.79
C GLY A 25 0.14 -2.27 9.59
N GLU A 26 1.07 -1.76 10.37
CA GLU A 26 0.89 -0.53 11.12
C GLU A 26 0.86 0.67 10.17
N CYS A 27 -0.07 1.59 10.44
CA CYS A 27 -0.32 2.77 9.61
C CYS A 27 0.05 4.08 10.33
N TYR A 28 0.74 4.00 11.48
CA TYR A 28 1.05 5.16 12.30
C TYR A 28 1.74 6.27 11.49
N TYR A 29 2.84 5.94 10.79
CA TYR A 29 3.52 6.91 9.92
C TYR A 29 2.78 7.20 8.60
N LEU A 30 1.86 6.33 8.19
CA LEU A 30 1.01 6.56 7.02
C LEU A 30 -0.01 7.69 7.28
N GLY A 31 -0.54 7.75 8.51
CA GLY A 31 -1.50 8.78 8.92
C GLY A 31 -0.85 10.10 9.37
N LEU A 32 0.47 10.13 9.60
CA LEU A 32 1.23 11.33 9.92
C LEU A 32 1.74 11.97 8.62
N GLN A 33 1.07 13.02 8.14
CA GLN A 33 1.56 13.77 6.99
C GLN A 33 2.58 14.82 7.45
N PRO A 34 3.87 14.70 7.11
CA PRO A 34 4.92 15.58 7.65
C PRO A 34 4.81 17.06 7.26
N ASN A 35 3.85 17.42 6.38
CA ASN A 35 3.64 18.77 5.87
C ASN A 35 2.21 19.30 6.08
N SER A 36 1.37 18.66 6.91
CA SER A 36 0.07 19.22 7.28
C SER A 36 0.19 20.11 8.51
N GLU A 37 -0.29 21.35 8.43
CA GLU A 37 -0.38 22.26 9.59
C GLU A 37 -1.26 21.70 10.72
N ASN A 38 -2.10 20.71 10.40
CA ASN A 38 -2.81 19.87 11.35
C ASN A 38 -2.13 18.50 11.47
N TYR A 39 -1.64 18.18 12.67
CA TYR A 39 -1.14 16.85 13.06
C TYR A 39 -2.29 15.84 13.29
N GLU A 40 -3.35 15.92 12.49
CA GLU A 40 -4.47 15.00 12.61
C GLU A 40 -4.09 13.67 11.97
N PHE A 41 -4.12 12.60 12.77
CA PHE A 41 -3.87 11.25 12.30
C PHE A 41 -5.02 10.78 11.41
N LEU A 42 -4.77 10.73 10.10
CA LEU A 42 -5.76 10.38 9.07
C LEU A 42 -5.28 9.19 8.22
N PRO A 43 -5.33 7.96 8.77
CA PRO A 43 -4.78 6.77 8.10
C PRO A 43 -5.47 6.48 6.77
N VAL A 44 -6.77 6.77 6.63
CA VAL A 44 -7.51 6.61 5.36
C VAL A 44 -6.96 7.49 4.26
N VAL A 45 -6.59 8.74 4.57
CA VAL A 45 -6.02 9.68 3.60
C VAL A 45 -4.63 9.21 3.16
N GLY A 46 -3.82 8.73 4.09
CA GLY A 46 -2.52 8.12 3.78
C GLY A 46 -2.66 6.87 2.92
N ALA A 47 -3.59 5.96 3.25
CA ALA A 47 -3.88 4.76 2.48
C ALA A 47 -4.36 5.08 1.04
N ILE A 48 -5.22 6.09 0.87
CA ILE A 48 -5.65 6.57 -0.46
C ILE A 48 -4.42 7.00 -1.29
N GLN A 49 -3.52 7.78 -0.71
CA GLN A 49 -2.31 8.25 -1.38
C GLN A 49 -1.39 7.10 -1.76
N LEU A 50 -1.15 6.20 -0.80
CA LEU A 50 -0.31 5.03 -0.98
C LEU A 50 -0.81 4.14 -2.10
N VAL A 51 -2.10 3.77 -2.10
CA VAL A 51 -2.69 2.93 -3.16
C VAL A 51 -2.71 3.67 -4.50
N GLY A 52 -2.95 4.98 -4.51
CA GLY A 52 -2.84 5.79 -5.72
C GLY A 52 -1.44 5.74 -6.33
N GLU A 53 -0.41 5.84 -5.50
CA GLU A 53 0.99 5.79 -5.90
C GLU A 53 1.41 4.39 -6.37
N TRP A 54 0.91 3.33 -5.73
CA TRP A 54 1.09 1.95 -6.20
C TRP A 54 0.53 1.77 -7.62
N ILE A 55 -0.68 2.27 -7.88
CA ILE A 55 -1.32 2.20 -9.20
C ILE A 55 -0.48 2.97 -10.23
N ARG A 56 -0.01 4.18 -9.90
CA ARG A 56 0.83 4.99 -10.79
C ARG A 56 2.10 4.24 -11.18
N LEU A 57 2.84 3.74 -10.19
CA LEU A 57 4.07 2.99 -10.42
C LEU A 57 3.84 1.70 -11.21
N LEU A 58 2.75 0.98 -10.92
CA LEU A 58 2.43 -0.26 -11.61
C LEU A 58 2.04 -0.04 -13.09
N ILE A 59 1.45 1.11 -13.43
CA ILE A 59 1.21 1.52 -14.83
C ILE A 59 2.53 1.81 -15.55
N GLU A 60 3.50 2.40 -14.86
CA GLU A 60 4.82 2.75 -15.40
C GLU A 60 5.79 1.56 -15.45
N LEU A 61 5.50 0.48 -14.73
CA LEU A 61 6.36 -0.70 -14.60
C LEU A 61 6.59 -1.36 -15.96
N LYS A 62 7.85 -1.40 -16.40
CA LYS A 62 8.24 -2.00 -17.68
C LYS A 62 8.33 -3.51 -17.58
N ASP A 63 8.25 -4.16 -18.73
CA ASP A 63 8.44 -5.61 -18.81
C ASP A 63 9.85 -6.01 -18.34
N GLY A 64 9.95 -7.10 -17.57
CA GLY A 64 11.18 -7.54 -16.91
C GLY A 64 11.64 -6.68 -15.73
N GLN A 65 10.90 -5.61 -15.38
CA GLN A 65 11.25 -4.72 -14.28
C GLN A 65 10.60 -5.19 -12.97
N GLN A 66 11.34 -5.00 -11.88
CA GLN A 66 10.89 -5.21 -10.52
C GLN A 66 10.59 -3.87 -9.85
N MET A 67 9.52 -3.80 -9.07
CA MET A 67 9.25 -2.68 -8.17
C MET A 67 8.95 -3.12 -6.74
N PHE A 68 9.08 -2.18 -5.80
CA PHE A 68 8.83 -2.38 -4.38
C PHE A 68 7.83 -1.34 -3.87
N VAL A 69 6.82 -1.79 -3.12
CA VAL A 69 5.81 -0.90 -2.54
C VAL A 69 5.54 -1.22 -1.06
N PRO A 70 5.52 -0.22 -0.16
CA PRO A 70 5.46 -0.43 1.29
C PRO A 70 4.03 -0.48 1.81
N PHE A 71 3.77 -1.26 2.86
CA PHE A 71 2.44 -1.35 3.49
C PHE A 71 2.42 -1.51 5.01
N ASP A 72 3.56 -1.51 5.70
CA ASP A 72 3.62 -1.58 7.18
C ASP A 72 4.77 -0.69 7.62
N PHE A 73 4.45 0.41 8.31
CA PHE A 73 5.39 1.48 8.58
C PHE A 73 5.77 1.48 10.06
N SER A 74 6.87 0.82 10.42
CA SER A 74 7.38 0.76 11.79
C SER A 74 8.64 1.61 11.98
N ASP A 75 9.07 1.78 13.23
CA ASP A 75 10.26 2.57 13.59
C ASP A 75 11.55 1.98 13.01
N GLU A 76 11.69 0.66 12.97
CA GLU A 76 12.97 0.00 12.62
C GLU A 76 12.96 -0.67 11.24
N SER A 77 11.77 -1.08 10.77
CA SER A 77 11.63 -1.77 9.49
C SER A 77 10.29 -1.48 8.82
N THR A 78 10.23 -1.65 7.51
CA THR A 78 8.99 -1.50 6.75
C THR A 78 8.69 -2.81 6.03
N ARG A 79 7.43 -3.24 5.99
CA ARG A 79 7.03 -4.36 5.13
C ARG A 79 6.71 -3.89 3.73
N TRP A 80 7.09 -4.71 2.76
CA TRP A 80 7.00 -4.40 1.34
C TRP A 80 6.36 -5.55 0.58
N LEU A 81 5.70 -5.20 -0.52
CA LEU A 81 5.53 -6.10 -1.64
C LEU A 81 6.64 -5.84 -2.64
N THR A 82 7.25 -6.90 -3.16
CA THR A 82 7.95 -6.83 -4.45
C THR A 82 7.03 -7.30 -5.56
N MET A 83 7.09 -6.64 -6.71
CA MET A 83 6.29 -6.94 -7.90
C MET A 83 7.22 -7.01 -9.13
N LEU A 84 7.37 -8.19 -9.72
CA LEU A 84 8.13 -8.41 -10.94
C LEU A 84 7.19 -8.58 -12.12
N ARG A 85 7.34 -7.78 -13.16
CA ARG A 85 6.53 -7.90 -14.37
C ARG A 85 7.15 -8.89 -15.37
N ASP A 86 6.30 -9.77 -15.90
CA ASP A 86 6.61 -10.66 -17.03
C ASP A 86 5.45 -10.62 -18.04
N GLY A 87 5.65 -9.89 -19.14
CA GLY A 87 4.67 -9.61 -20.17
C GLY A 87 3.42 -8.90 -19.62
N ARG A 88 2.33 -9.68 -19.49
CA ARG A 88 1.04 -9.23 -18.95
C ARG A 88 0.76 -9.73 -17.55
N ASP A 89 1.70 -10.43 -16.95
CA ASP A 89 1.58 -10.94 -15.61
C ASP A 89 2.53 -10.20 -14.67
N VAL A 90 2.22 -10.27 -13.38
CA VAL A 90 3.03 -9.72 -12.31
C VAL A 90 3.15 -10.75 -11.19
N THR A 91 4.38 -11.07 -10.80
CA THR A 91 4.67 -11.93 -9.65
C THR A 91 4.88 -11.08 -8.42
N ILE A 92 4.14 -11.37 -7.37
CA ILE A 92 4.12 -10.61 -6.12
C ILE A 92 4.64 -11.48 -4.99
N VAL A 93 5.51 -10.91 -4.15
CA VAL A 93 6.08 -11.55 -2.95
C VAL A 93 6.06 -10.55 -1.80
N PHE A 94 5.67 -11.01 -0.61
CA PHE A 94 5.83 -10.24 0.63
C PHE A 94 7.26 -10.29 1.14
N GLY A 95 7.69 -9.23 1.82
CA GLY A 95 8.96 -9.19 2.52
C GLY A 95 9.09 -7.93 3.36
N TRP A 96 10.32 -7.62 3.74
CA TRP A 96 10.65 -6.46 4.56
C TRP A 96 12.02 -5.89 4.18
N ALA A 97 12.27 -4.66 4.62
CA ALA A 97 13.59 -4.04 4.54
C ALA A 97 13.80 -3.16 5.78
N PRO A 98 15.06 -2.97 6.23
CA PRO A 98 15.40 -2.10 7.36
C PRO A 98 15.35 -0.62 6.92
N VAL A 99 14.14 -0.18 6.55
CA VAL A 99 13.80 1.20 6.20
C VAL A 99 12.76 1.66 7.20
N GLU A 100 13.06 2.73 7.91
CA GLU A 100 12.18 3.31 8.92
C GLU A 100 10.96 3.96 8.25
N GLY A 101 9.76 3.70 8.76
CA GLY A 101 8.50 4.10 8.13
C GLY A 101 8.34 5.61 7.98
N TRP A 102 8.89 6.40 8.90
CA TRP A 102 8.85 7.87 8.87
C TRP A 102 9.65 8.49 7.71
N LEU A 103 10.56 7.73 7.08
CA LEU A 103 11.31 8.17 5.90
C LEU A 103 10.52 8.03 4.59
N ILE A 104 9.33 7.46 4.63
CA ILE A 104 8.55 7.10 3.44
C ILE A 104 7.39 8.07 3.27
N SER A 105 7.32 8.69 2.10
CA SER A 105 6.14 9.46 1.69
C SER A 105 5.13 8.56 0.99
N PRO A 106 3.88 8.47 1.45
CA PRO A 106 2.85 7.70 0.74
C PRO A 106 2.45 8.32 -0.61
N ARG A 107 2.83 9.57 -0.89
CA ARG A 107 2.56 10.25 -2.17
C ARG A 107 3.69 10.12 -3.19
N ASP A 108 4.88 9.71 -2.74
CA ASP A 108 6.06 9.62 -3.59
C ASP A 108 6.97 8.49 -3.10
N LEU A 109 6.90 7.38 -3.82
CA LEU A 109 7.69 6.18 -3.52
C LEU A 109 8.94 6.09 -4.41
N SER A 110 9.23 7.10 -5.23
CA SER A 110 10.29 7.06 -6.26
C SER A 110 11.66 6.68 -5.70
N LYS A 111 11.96 7.08 -4.46
CA LYS A 111 13.22 6.77 -3.76
C LYS A 111 13.51 5.27 -3.66
N TYR A 112 12.47 4.44 -3.47
CA TYR A 112 12.63 3.01 -3.19
C TYR A 112 11.99 2.12 -4.27
N ALA A 113 11.08 2.67 -5.08
CA ALA A 113 10.25 1.91 -6.00
C ALA A 113 11.04 0.97 -6.93
N PHE A 114 12.24 1.34 -7.38
CA PHE A 114 13.02 0.56 -8.35
C PHE A 114 14.41 0.16 -7.86
N GLY A 115 14.60 0.13 -6.54
CA GLY A 115 15.90 -0.17 -5.94
C GLY A 115 15.85 -0.11 -4.43
N LEU A 116 15.11 -1.04 -3.82
CA LEU A 116 15.02 -1.16 -2.36
C LEU A 116 16.26 -1.89 -1.82
N PRO A 117 17.15 -1.22 -1.06
CA PRO A 117 18.32 -1.88 -0.48
C PRO A 117 17.90 -2.90 0.58
N SER A 118 18.65 -4.00 0.67
CA SER A 118 18.50 -5.01 1.73
C SER A 118 17.07 -5.57 1.87
N PHE A 119 16.33 -5.66 0.76
CA PHE A 119 15.05 -6.36 0.75
C PHE A 119 15.24 -7.83 1.07
N MET A 120 14.43 -8.33 2.00
CA MET A 120 14.39 -9.72 2.43
C MET A 120 12.97 -10.24 2.21
N PRO A 121 12.75 -11.20 1.30
CA PRO A 121 11.44 -11.82 1.15
C PRO A 121 11.06 -12.58 2.44
N ASP A 122 9.77 -12.68 2.69
CA ASP A 122 9.26 -13.51 3.78
C ASP A 122 9.67 -14.98 3.58
N GLU A 123 9.87 -15.68 4.69
CA GLU A 123 10.05 -17.13 4.72
C GLU A 123 8.79 -17.80 5.29
N PRO A 124 8.22 -18.83 4.62
CA PRO A 124 8.67 -19.36 3.33
C PRO A 124 8.39 -18.38 2.16
N LEU A 125 9.23 -18.47 1.12
CA LEU A 125 9.03 -17.70 -0.10
C LEU A 125 7.78 -18.19 -0.84
N LEU A 126 6.73 -17.36 -0.88
CA LEU A 126 5.44 -17.67 -1.51
C LEU A 126 5.13 -16.70 -2.65
N PRO A 127 5.72 -16.89 -3.85
CA PRO A 127 5.45 -16.05 -5.01
C PRO A 127 4.07 -16.36 -5.59
N GLN A 128 3.33 -15.30 -5.91
CA GLN A 128 2.01 -15.42 -6.53
C GLN A 128 1.94 -14.56 -7.81
N THR A 129 1.59 -15.20 -8.93
CA THR A 129 1.55 -14.55 -10.25
C THR A 129 0.12 -14.28 -10.67
N PHE A 130 -0.15 -13.06 -11.13
CA PHE A 130 -1.46 -12.62 -11.54
C PHE A 130 -1.43 -11.82 -12.84
N TYR A 131 -2.54 -11.85 -13.57
CA TYR A 131 -2.76 -10.97 -14.72
C TYR A 131 -2.77 -9.49 -14.29
N LEU A 132 -1.81 -8.71 -14.78
CA LEU A 132 -1.55 -7.33 -14.39
C LEU A 132 -2.77 -6.40 -14.54
N PRO A 133 -3.55 -6.45 -15.66
CA PRO A 133 -4.75 -5.63 -15.76
C PRO A 133 -5.80 -5.90 -14.67
N LEU A 134 -5.87 -7.14 -14.18
CA LEU A 134 -6.77 -7.50 -13.08
C LEU A 134 -6.24 -6.98 -11.73
N VAL A 135 -4.93 -7.03 -11.51
CA VAL A 135 -4.29 -6.38 -10.33
C VAL A 135 -4.61 -4.89 -10.31
N LEU A 136 -4.40 -4.18 -11.42
CA LEU A 136 -4.74 -2.75 -11.54
C LEU A 136 -6.23 -2.47 -11.29
N SER A 137 -7.12 -3.32 -11.83
CA SER A 137 -8.56 -3.18 -11.60
C SER A 137 -8.92 -3.33 -10.12
N ASN A 138 -8.34 -4.31 -9.43
CA ASN A 138 -8.63 -4.54 -8.02
C ASN A 138 -8.05 -3.43 -7.12
N LEU A 139 -6.85 -2.93 -7.42
CA LEU A 139 -6.28 -1.78 -6.70
C LEU A 139 -7.13 -0.52 -6.88
N ARG A 140 -7.67 -0.27 -8.08
CA ARG A 140 -8.61 0.84 -8.32
C ARG A 140 -9.90 0.67 -7.51
N GLN A 141 -10.41 -0.56 -7.38
CA GLN A 141 -11.56 -0.83 -6.52
C GLN A 141 -11.23 -0.59 -5.05
N SER A 142 -10.06 -1.00 -4.56
CA SER A 142 -9.58 -0.69 -3.22
C SER A 142 -9.51 0.82 -2.98
N LEU A 143 -8.95 1.58 -3.92
CA LEU A 143 -8.89 3.04 -3.85
C LEU A 143 -10.29 3.67 -3.76
N ALA A 144 -11.23 3.21 -4.58
CA ALA A 144 -12.62 3.68 -4.55
C ALA A 144 -13.28 3.38 -3.19
N ASN A 145 -13.06 2.19 -2.64
CA ASN A 145 -13.60 1.79 -1.34
C ASN A 145 -13.04 2.65 -0.19
N LEU A 146 -11.72 2.89 -0.18
CA LEU A 146 -11.06 3.77 0.80
C LEU A 146 -11.58 5.21 0.70
N THR A 147 -11.79 5.70 -0.52
CA THR A 147 -12.36 7.04 -0.75
C THR A 147 -13.79 7.14 -0.20
N ALA A 148 -14.63 6.12 -0.41
CA ALA A 148 -16.00 6.08 0.11
C ALA A 148 -16.05 6.06 1.65
N GLN A 149 -15.08 5.41 2.32
CA GLN A 149 -14.96 5.43 3.78
C GLN A 149 -14.70 6.84 4.32
N THR A 150 -13.91 7.64 3.60
CA THR A 150 -13.61 9.04 3.97
C THR A 150 -14.89 9.87 3.97
N SER A 151 -15.69 9.79 2.89
CA SER A 151 -16.96 10.52 2.78
C SER A 151 -17.97 10.14 3.87
N HIS A 152 -18.00 8.88 4.31
CA HIS A 152 -18.89 8.44 5.40
C HIS A 152 -18.45 9.01 6.76
N SER A 153 -17.14 9.08 7.01
CA SER A 153 -16.59 9.65 8.25
C SER A 153 -16.82 11.17 8.35
N GLU A 154 -16.79 11.89 7.24
CA GLU A 154 -17.07 13.33 7.17
C GLU A 154 -18.57 13.63 7.42
N ILE A 155 -19.47 12.80 6.86
CA ILE A 155 -20.92 12.91 7.10
C ILE A 155 -21.27 12.69 8.58
N LEU A 156 -20.63 11.73 9.25
CA LEU A 156 -20.80 11.47 10.69
C LEU A 156 -20.18 12.57 11.59
N ARG A 157 -19.17 13.30 11.11
CA ARG A 157 -18.66 14.49 11.81
C ARG A 157 -19.63 15.66 11.73
N CYS A 158 -20.22 15.92 10.57
CA CYS A 158 -21.20 17.00 10.40
C CYS A 158 -22.49 16.79 11.20
N SER A 159 -22.90 15.54 11.45
CA SER A 159 -24.13 15.24 12.22
C SER A 159 -23.97 15.29 13.75
N LYS A 160 -22.74 15.37 14.28
CA LYS A 160 -22.47 15.52 15.71
C LYS A 160 -22.28 16.98 16.17
N ASN A 161 -22.32 17.94 15.23
CA ASN A 161 -22.13 19.36 15.50
C ASN A 161 -23.45 20.17 15.41
N TYR A 162 -24.61 19.51 15.48
CA TYR A 162 -25.93 20.14 15.54
C TYR A 162 -26.72 19.66 16.75
#